data_AF-A0A2S0ULU2-F1
#
_entry.id   AF-A0A2S0ULU2-F1
#
_cell.length_a   1.000
_cell.length_b   1.000
_cell.length_c   1.000
_cell.angle_alpha   90.00
_cell.angle_beta   90.00
_cell.angle_gamma   90.00
#
_symmetry.space_group_name_H-M   'P 1'
#
loop_
_entity.id
_entity.type
_entity.pdbx_description
1 polymer ?
#
loop_
_entity_poly.entity_id
_entity_poly.type
_entity_poly.pdbx_seq_one_letter_code
_entity_poly.pdbx_strand_id
1 'polypeptide(L)'
;MRNLVIAAIVAIAAAGGYYQFSYLPAQQAAAEAAAAAEAEVKAAEEAAAAAAKAAEDAAAKAAEEAAAAAKAAEEAAAKAATDAAAAFDPAAFDATKLTAMIDASTLDDATKTTLKTAVTAAAANPALVQGALDQVKAALGM
;
A
#
# COMPACT_ATOMS: atom_id res chain seq x y z
N MET A 1 -32.24 8.61 5.39
CA MET A 1 -32.11 9.57 4.26
C MET A 1 -33.34 9.62 3.37
N ARG A 2 -33.86 8.49 2.87
CA ARG A 2 -35.01 8.46 1.92
C ARG A 2 -36.34 8.98 2.50
N ASN A 3 -36.50 8.97 3.81
CA ASN A 3 -37.72 9.37 4.52
C ASN A 3 -37.79 10.90 4.76
N LEU A 4 -36.63 11.58 4.72
CA LEU A 4 -36.52 13.04 4.79
C LEU A 4 -36.96 13.69 3.47
N VAL A 5 -36.70 13.01 2.35
CA VAL A 5 -37.09 13.43 1.00
C VAL A 5 -38.62 13.43 0.85
N ILE A 6 -39.31 12.45 1.43
CA ILE A 6 -40.78 12.32 1.33
C ILE A 6 -41.50 13.37 2.19
N ALA A 7 -40.96 13.70 3.37
CA ALA A 7 -41.51 14.75 4.23
C ALA A 7 -41.35 16.15 3.63
N ALA A 8 -40.26 16.41 2.91
CA ALA A 8 -40.05 17.66 2.19
C ALA A 8 -41.05 17.85 1.03
N ILE A 9 -41.36 16.77 0.30
CA ILE A 9 -42.32 16.79 -0.83
C ILE A 9 -43.75 17.09 -0.37
N VAL A 10 -44.15 16.59 0.80
CA VAL A 10 -45.49 16.85 1.38
C VAL A 10 -45.63 18.31 1.87
N ALA A 11 -44.54 18.90 2.36
CA ALA A 11 -44.53 20.33 2.71
C ALA A 11 -44.66 21.24 1.47
N ILE A 12 -44.07 20.83 0.35
CA ILE A 12 -44.15 21.55 -0.93
C ILE A 12 -45.57 21.46 -1.52
N ALA A 13 -46.23 20.30 -1.42
CA ALA A 13 -47.61 20.13 -1.86
C ALA A 13 -48.61 20.91 -0.99
N ALA A 14 -48.36 21.02 0.31
CA ALA A 14 -49.20 21.81 1.23
C ALA A 14 -49.04 23.32 1.01
N ALA A 15 -47.85 23.78 0.62
CA ALA A 15 -47.65 25.14 0.11
C ALA A 15 -48.41 25.39 -1.21
N GLY A 16 -48.59 24.34 -2.02
CA GLY A 16 -49.54 24.29 -3.14
C GLY A 16 -51.01 24.54 -2.75
N GLY A 17 -51.36 24.61 -1.46
CA GLY A 17 -52.66 25.05 -0.97
C GLY A 17 -52.90 26.57 -1.05
N TYR A 18 -51.84 27.40 -1.13
CA TYR A 18 -51.97 28.85 -1.35
C TYR A 18 -52.25 29.20 -2.83
N TYR A 19 -52.45 28.18 -3.67
CA TYR A 19 -52.73 28.29 -5.09
C TYR A 19 -54.07 28.97 -5.39
N GLN A 20 -54.98 29.13 -4.43
CA GLN A 20 -56.36 29.53 -4.73
C GLN A 20 -56.68 31.04 -4.68
N PHE A 21 -55.77 31.96 -4.30
CA PHE A 21 -56.14 33.36 -4.02
C PHE A 21 -55.34 34.49 -4.74
N SER A 22 -54.24 34.20 -5.48
CA SER A 22 -53.30 35.22 -6.05
C SER A 22 -52.75 34.89 -7.48
N TYR A 23 -53.56 34.28 -8.34
CA TYR A 23 -53.19 33.35 -9.43
C TYR A 23 -52.16 33.72 -10.54
N LEU A 24 -52.03 34.96 -11.03
CA LEU A 24 -51.06 35.26 -12.12
C LEU A 24 -49.60 35.47 -11.61
N PRO A 25 -49.38 36.31 -10.59
CA PRO A 25 -48.07 36.39 -9.93
C PRO A 25 -47.72 35.10 -9.17
N ALA A 26 -48.71 34.37 -8.62
CA ALA A 26 -48.46 33.12 -7.89
C ALA A 26 -47.99 31.97 -8.80
N GLN A 27 -48.48 31.87 -10.04
CA GLN A 27 -47.98 30.88 -11.02
C GLN A 27 -46.54 31.19 -11.46
N GLN A 28 -46.20 32.47 -11.68
CA GLN A 28 -44.82 32.86 -11.98
C GLN A 28 -43.89 32.60 -10.79
N ALA A 29 -44.32 32.95 -9.56
CA ALA A 29 -43.57 32.63 -8.35
C ALA A 29 -43.41 31.13 -8.12
N ALA A 30 -44.42 30.31 -8.45
CA ALA A 30 -44.33 28.85 -8.38
C ALA A 30 -43.39 28.28 -9.45
N ALA A 31 -43.40 28.82 -10.67
CA ALA A 31 -42.48 28.42 -11.74
C ALA A 31 -41.03 28.81 -11.42
N GLU A 32 -40.80 29.99 -10.84
CA GLU A 32 -39.49 30.46 -10.42
C GLU A 32 -38.96 29.66 -9.22
N ALA A 33 -39.83 29.32 -8.26
CA ALA A 33 -39.48 28.40 -7.16
C ALA A 33 -39.17 26.98 -7.65
N ALA A 34 -39.91 26.47 -8.64
CA ALA A 34 -39.62 25.17 -9.26
C ALA A 34 -38.28 25.18 -10.02
N ALA A 35 -37.99 26.25 -10.78
CA ALA A 35 -36.71 26.41 -11.46
C ALA A 35 -35.53 26.53 -10.49
N ALA A 36 -35.72 27.26 -9.37
CA ALA A 36 -34.72 27.34 -8.31
C ALA A 36 -34.47 25.98 -7.64
N ALA A 37 -35.53 25.21 -7.37
CA ALA A 37 -35.41 23.86 -6.83
C ALA A 37 -34.71 22.90 -7.81
N GLU A 38 -35.02 22.95 -9.11
CA GLU A 38 -34.30 22.18 -10.12
C GLU A 38 -32.82 22.57 -10.23
N ALA A 39 -32.50 23.86 -10.10
CA ALA A 39 -31.12 24.34 -10.10
C ALA A 39 -30.36 23.85 -8.86
N GLU A 40 -30.98 23.86 -7.68
CA GLU A 40 -30.40 23.29 -6.45
C GLU A 40 -30.17 21.78 -6.57
N VAL A 41 -31.12 21.04 -7.14
CA VAL A 41 -30.96 19.59 -7.38
C VAL A 41 -29.79 19.32 -8.32
N LYS A 42 -29.69 20.05 -9.45
CA LYS A 42 -28.56 19.91 -10.37
C LYS A 42 -27.23 20.25 -9.72
N ALA A 43 -27.16 21.33 -8.95
CA ALA A 43 -25.95 21.69 -8.21
C ALA A 43 -25.56 20.61 -7.18
N ALA A 44 -26.53 20.00 -6.52
CA ALA A 44 -26.29 18.89 -5.59
C ALA A 44 -25.81 17.62 -6.31
N GLU A 45 -26.36 17.30 -7.49
CA GLU A 45 -25.92 16.18 -8.33
C GLU A 45 -24.49 16.39 -8.84
N GLU A 46 -24.14 17.59 -9.30
CA GLU A 46 -22.79 17.93 -9.74
C GLU A 46 -21.79 17.85 -8.58
N ALA A 47 -22.15 18.35 -7.40
CA ALA A 47 -21.31 18.23 -6.20
C ALA A 47 -21.11 16.76 -5.78
N ALA A 48 -22.17 15.94 -5.85
CA ALA A 48 -22.07 14.51 -5.56
C ALA A 48 -21.18 13.76 -6.57
N ALA A 49 -21.30 14.09 -7.87
CA ALA A 49 -20.46 13.52 -8.92
C ALA A 49 -18.99 13.92 -8.76
N ALA A 50 -18.71 15.19 -8.41
CA ALA A 50 -17.37 15.66 -8.13
C ALA A 50 -16.75 14.96 -6.91
N ALA A 51 -17.54 14.77 -5.84
CA ALA A 51 -17.10 14.04 -4.65
C ALA A 51 -16.82 12.56 -4.94
N ALA A 52 -17.67 11.90 -5.74
CA ALA A 52 -17.47 10.52 -6.16
C ALA A 52 -16.17 10.36 -6.97
N LYS A 53 -15.94 11.25 -7.95
CA LYS A 53 -14.71 11.24 -8.74
C LYS A 53 -13.45 11.49 -7.90
N ALA A 54 -13.51 12.43 -6.95
CA ALA A 54 -12.40 12.67 -6.05
C ALA A 54 -12.08 11.45 -5.16
N ALA A 55 -13.11 10.71 -4.73
CA ALA A 55 -12.94 9.47 -3.97
C ALA A 55 -12.34 8.34 -4.84
N GLU A 56 -12.77 8.21 -6.10
CA GLU A 56 -12.18 7.26 -7.06
C GLU A 56 -10.71 7.58 -7.36
N ASP A 57 -10.38 8.84 -7.62
CA ASP A 57 -9.00 9.29 -7.86
C ASP A 57 -8.10 9.05 -6.63
N ALA A 58 -8.63 9.28 -5.42
CA ALA A 58 -7.90 9.00 -4.17
C ALA A 58 -7.68 7.49 -3.98
N ALA A 59 -8.69 6.67 -4.26
CA ALA A 59 -8.57 5.20 -4.18
C ALA A 59 -7.57 4.66 -5.21
N ALA A 60 -7.59 5.18 -6.45
CA ALA A 60 -6.64 4.81 -7.49
C ALA A 60 -5.18 5.15 -7.08
N LYS A 61 -4.94 6.36 -6.56
CA LYS A 61 -3.61 6.75 -6.05
C LYS A 61 -3.14 5.85 -4.91
N ALA A 62 -4.01 5.55 -3.95
CA ALA A 62 -3.67 4.65 -2.85
C ALA A 62 -3.31 3.24 -3.35
N ALA A 63 -4.01 2.74 -4.36
CA ALA A 63 -3.70 1.45 -4.99
C ALA A 63 -2.36 1.48 -5.74
N GLU A 64 -2.06 2.55 -6.46
CA GLU A 64 -0.77 2.74 -7.15
C GLU A 64 0.40 2.81 -6.16
N GLU A 65 0.26 3.57 -5.07
CA GLU A 65 1.27 3.66 -4.01
C GLU A 65 1.51 2.31 -3.33
N ALA A 66 0.44 1.56 -3.04
CA ALA A 66 0.55 0.22 -2.47
C ALA A 66 1.25 -0.75 -3.44
N ALA A 67 0.94 -0.69 -4.74
CA ALA A 67 1.60 -1.51 -5.75
C ALA A 67 3.08 -1.15 -5.91
N ALA A 68 3.42 0.13 -5.87
CA ALA A 68 4.82 0.60 -5.91
C ALA A 68 5.61 0.13 -4.68
N ALA A 69 5.02 0.23 -3.48
CA ALA A 69 5.62 -0.26 -2.25
C ALA A 69 5.84 -1.78 -2.28
N ALA A 70 4.87 -2.55 -2.80
CA ALA A 70 5.00 -4.00 -2.96
C ALA A 70 6.16 -4.36 -3.90
N LYS A 71 6.27 -3.71 -5.06
CA LYS A 71 7.39 -3.92 -5.99
C LYS A 71 8.74 -3.58 -5.36
N ALA A 72 8.83 -2.46 -4.65
CA ALA A 72 10.06 -2.07 -3.97
C ALA A 72 10.48 -3.11 -2.90
N ALA A 73 9.52 -3.68 -2.17
CA ALA A 73 9.77 -4.75 -1.21
C ALA A 73 10.24 -6.05 -1.89
N GLU A 74 9.63 -6.43 -3.02
CA GLU A 74 10.05 -7.59 -3.83
C GLU A 74 11.48 -7.40 -4.38
N GLU A 75 11.80 -6.24 -4.92
CA GLU A 75 13.14 -5.91 -5.41
C GLU A 75 14.18 -5.93 -4.29
N ALA A 76 13.84 -5.39 -3.11
CA ALA A 76 14.71 -5.44 -1.94
C ALA A 76 14.94 -6.88 -1.46
N ALA A 77 13.89 -7.72 -1.45
CA ALA A 77 14.01 -9.13 -1.09
C ALA A 77 14.85 -9.92 -2.12
N ALA A 78 14.64 -9.69 -3.42
CA ALA A 78 15.43 -10.32 -4.49
C ALA A 78 16.91 -9.92 -4.42
N LYS A 79 17.19 -8.64 -4.12
CA LYS A 79 18.55 -8.16 -3.91
C LYS A 79 19.18 -8.81 -2.67
N ALA A 80 18.46 -8.89 -1.56
CA ALA A 80 18.95 -9.54 -0.34
C ALA A 80 19.26 -11.03 -0.57
N ALA A 81 18.41 -11.74 -1.32
CA ALA A 81 18.64 -13.13 -1.69
C ALA A 81 19.88 -13.30 -2.59
N THR A 82 20.07 -12.39 -3.55
CA THR A 82 21.25 -12.38 -4.43
C THR A 82 22.53 -12.08 -3.65
N ASP A 83 22.50 -11.08 -2.77
CA ASP A 83 23.63 -10.71 -1.91
C ASP A 83 23.99 -11.85 -0.96
N ALA A 84 22.99 -12.56 -0.41
CA ALA A 84 23.19 -13.76 0.40
C ALA A 84 23.83 -14.89 -0.41
N ALA A 85 23.34 -15.17 -1.62
CA ALA A 85 23.92 -16.19 -2.49
C ALA A 85 25.38 -15.86 -2.87
N ALA A 86 25.67 -14.59 -3.19
CA ALA A 86 27.01 -14.13 -3.53
C ALA A 86 27.99 -14.22 -2.34
N ALA A 87 27.51 -14.03 -1.09
CA ALA A 87 28.34 -14.21 0.10
C ALA A 87 28.86 -15.65 0.27
N PHE A 88 28.18 -16.63 -0.35
CA PHE A 88 28.57 -18.04 -0.33
C PHE A 88 29.12 -18.56 -1.66
N ASP A 89 29.51 -17.66 -2.57
CA ASP A 89 30.22 -18.00 -3.79
C ASP A 89 31.73 -18.19 -3.50
N PRO A 90 32.32 -19.36 -3.81
CA PRO A 90 33.76 -19.58 -3.68
C PRO A 90 34.63 -18.54 -4.42
N ALA A 91 34.15 -18.02 -5.55
CA ALA A 91 34.90 -17.04 -6.35
C ALA A 91 34.89 -15.65 -5.72
N ALA A 92 33.90 -15.33 -4.90
CA ALA A 92 33.75 -14.05 -4.19
C ALA A 92 34.03 -14.18 -2.69
N PHE A 93 34.73 -15.24 -2.27
CA PHE A 93 34.99 -15.55 -0.87
C PHE A 93 35.61 -14.36 -0.12
N ASP A 94 34.93 -13.94 0.95
CA ASP A 94 35.36 -12.88 1.85
C ASP A 94 35.30 -13.38 3.29
N ALA A 95 36.48 -13.71 3.83
CA ALA A 95 36.62 -14.25 5.17
C ALA A 95 36.11 -13.28 6.27
N THR A 96 36.25 -11.97 6.06
CA THR A 96 35.80 -10.96 7.02
C THR A 96 34.27 -10.91 7.05
N LYS A 97 33.62 -10.90 5.89
CA LYS A 97 32.15 -10.93 5.82
C LYS A 97 31.58 -12.22 6.39
N LEU A 98 32.16 -13.37 6.05
CA LEU A 98 31.69 -14.66 6.58
C LEU A 98 31.85 -14.75 8.10
N THR A 99 32.97 -14.25 8.63
CA THR A 99 33.21 -14.19 10.07
C THR A 99 32.16 -13.32 10.77
N ALA A 100 31.86 -12.15 10.20
CA ALA A 100 30.81 -11.27 10.73
C ALA A 100 29.41 -11.91 10.68
N MET A 101 29.10 -12.68 9.63
CA MET A 101 27.85 -13.45 9.55
C MET A 101 27.78 -14.55 10.61
N ILE A 102 28.88 -15.29 10.83
CA ILE A 102 28.97 -16.30 11.89
C ILE A 102 28.78 -15.64 13.26
N ASP A 103 29.37 -14.46 13.49
CA ASP A 103 29.21 -13.70 14.73
C ASP A 103 27.77 -13.27 15.00
N ALA A 104 27.09 -12.75 13.98
CA ALA A 104 25.70 -12.33 14.06
C ALA A 104 24.70 -13.50 14.16
N SER A 105 25.12 -14.73 13.85
CA SER A 105 24.25 -15.91 13.92
C SER A 105 23.83 -16.26 15.35
N THR A 106 22.75 -17.03 15.49
CA THR A 106 22.26 -17.54 16.79
C THR A 106 22.91 -18.87 17.19
N LEU A 107 24.01 -19.27 16.53
CA LEU A 107 24.77 -20.46 16.86
C LEU A 107 25.44 -20.32 18.24
N ASP A 108 25.72 -21.45 18.88
CA ASP A 108 26.50 -21.46 20.11
C ASP A 108 27.97 -21.05 19.86
N ASP A 109 28.64 -20.57 20.91
CA ASP A 109 30.00 -20.04 20.82
C ASP A 109 31.03 -21.08 20.36
N ALA A 110 30.84 -22.36 20.69
CA ALA A 110 31.75 -23.43 20.28
C ALA A 110 31.63 -23.70 18.77
N THR A 111 30.41 -23.73 18.24
CA THR A 111 30.15 -23.83 16.81
C THR A 111 30.69 -22.60 16.06
N LYS A 112 30.43 -21.38 16.56
CA LYS A 112 30.98 -20.14 15.94
C LYS A 112 32.50 -20.18 15.87
N THR A 113 33.17 -20.55 16.96
CA THR A 113 34.64 -20.64 17.02
C THR A 113 35.19 -21.64 16.00
N THR A 114 34.54 -22.80 15.88
CA THR A 114 34.90 -23.84 14.91
C THR A 114 34.78 -23.33 13.47
N LEU A 115 33.65 -22.70 13.12
CA LEU A 115 33.41 -22.17 11.78
C LEU A 115 34.39 -21.04 11.43
N LYS A 116 34.66 -20.10 12.35
CA LYS A 116 35.65 -19.04 12.11
C LYS A 116 37.06 -19.57 11.86
N THR A 117 37.42 -20.66 12.54
CA THR A 117 38.70 -21.33 12.31
C THR A 117 38.75 -21.91 10.90
N ALA A 118 37.68 -22.56 10.44
CA ALA A 118 37.58 -23.06 9.07
C ALA A 118 37.64 -21.93 8.02
N VAL A 119 36.94 -20.82 8.25
CA VAL A 119 37.00 -19.63 7.38
C VAL A 119 38.41 -19.04 7.32
N THR A 120 39.11 -18.98 8.45
CA THR A 120 40.50 -18.51 8.49
C THR A 120 41.44 -19.45 7.74
N ALA A 121 41.26 -20.77 7.87
CA ALA A 121 42.02 -21.75 7.11
C ALA A 121 41.76 -21.65 5.60
N ALA A 122 40.51 -21.41 5.19
CA ALA A 122 40.15 -21.17 3.80
C ALA A 122 40.76 -19.88 3.23
N ALA A 123 40.88 -18.82 4.04
CA ALA A 123 41.56 -17.59 3.63
C ALA A 123 43.06 -17.83 3.34
N ALA A 124 43.69 -18.75 4.08
CA ALA A 124 45.09 -19.12 3.87
C ALA A 124 45.28 -20.14 2.73
N ASN A 125 44.23 -20.86 2.34
CA ASN A 125 44.28 -21.87 1.29
C ASN A 125 42.97 -21.90 0.46
N PRO A 126 43.00 -21.35 -0.77
CA PRO A 126 41.84 -21.33 -1.67
C PRO A 126 41.22 -22.70 -1.95
N ALA A 127 41.98 -23.79 -1.88
CA ALA A 127 41.46 -25.14 -2.09
C ALA A 127 40.47 -25.60 -0.99
N LEU A 128 40.51 -24.94 0.19
CA LEU A 128 39.61 -25.23 1.31
C LEU A 128 38.35 -24.36 1.30
N VAL A 129 38.28 -23.34 0.44
CA VAL A 129 37.18 -22.34 0.42
C VAL A 129 35.83 -23.01 0.24
N GLN A 130 35.68 -23.89 -0.74
CA GLN A 130 34.40 -24.55 -1.00
C GLN A 130 33.95 -25.39 0.22
N GLY A 131 34.85 -26.17 0.81
CA GLY A 131 34.54 -26.98 2.00
C GLY A 131 34.18 -26.13 3.22
N ALA A 132 34.86 -25.00 3.43
CA ALA A 132 34.52 -24.08 4.52
C ALA A 132 33.16 -23.41 4.29
N LEU A 133 32.85 -22.99 3.05
CA LEU A 133 31.54 -22.43 2.70
C LEU A 133 30.42 -23.44 2.94
N ASP A 134 30.60 -24.70 2.56
CA ASP A 134 29.61 -25.76 2.75
C ASP A 134 29.40 -26.08 4.24
N GLN A 135 30.46 -26.04 5.06
CA GLN A 135 30.33 -26.17 6.51
C GLN A 135 29.52 -25.03 7.14
N VAL A 136 29.75 -23.79 6.70
CA VAL A 136 29.00 -22.63 7.20
C VAL A 136 27.53 -22.72 6.78
N LYS A 137 27.22 -23.10 5.54
CA LYS A 137 25.83 -23.33 5.07
C LYS A 137 25.13 -24.38 5.92
N ALA A 138 25.77 -25.54 6.12
CA ALA A 138 25.22 -26.64 6.90
C ALA A 138 24.93 -26.22 8.36
N ALA A 139 25.82 -25.44 8.98
CA ALA A 139 25.61 -24.94 10.33
C ALA A 139 24.47 -23.91 10.40
N LEU A 140 24.29 -23.08 9.37
CA LEU A 140 23.21 -22.10 9.28
C LEU A 140 21.87 -22.71 8.82
N GLY A 141 21.84 -23.99 8.44
CA GLY A 141 20.62 -24.69 8.01
C GLY A 141 20.14 -24.32 6.60
N MET A 142 21.05 -23.83 5.74
CA MET A 142 20.81 -23.55 4.31
C MET A 142 21.22 -24.75 3.46
#